data_AF-A0A7M3WY08-F1
#
_entry.id   AF-A0A7M3WY08-F1
#
_cell.length_a   1.000
_cell.length_b   1.000
_cell.length_c   1.000
_cell.angle_alpha   90.00
_cell.angle_beta   90.00
_cell.angle_gamma   90.00
#
_symmetry.space_group_name_H-M   'P 1'
#
loop_
_entity.id
_entity.type
_entity.pdbx_description
1 polymer ?
#
loop_
_entity_poly.entity_id
_entity_poly.type
_entity_poly.pdbx_seq_one_letter_code
_entity_poly.pdbx_strand_id
1 'polypeptide(L)'
;ENMSLGLDLFTGEAFNMTVDLKKGSNLEAQPDWMHGLGVEALEQTRLEANLSRMPAFTATTRGPMEAILQDGRIDATERVQALTILESINITAAEALVDALEDGRVDDDEMADVNLSQLANEGLTLQDMRAWHLRAWMPSLPAGKIEVVYDFRMLAGVPTYEIDLKMSQWQPMYPQLTIIANGLDGQDAELFIDGLDTTMPRNVEINALFSTQENLTVPRVSVDMYYDAGVRLKSAHAILIDHNALTRVEALVVGIPQSTDVSAVIGDVLVLELVVPEIYRINGHSADSLMLKQLRYIDGFWYPSTAFMRDLPGEMALSTVPDTRFDIRKQTAFQGMRTLDYSSNTNDMDLYLEASGRAIEAKGDVLMLAEDLPTRFVLELTDDFGMRVESSGSGVKKVYVRQTDVPAQPGVTIERVEVVGQNLKGATIHLYTLPGEYPIIVIDDITDGRLVATAEAYVQPGVIEPWLNPILGDFEMEGRAVLLDAQFTGIVPTASSVGVNGIVTDLSLVGSLTGEFVETRHVMVIDPISSALASGLAMIFG
;
A
#
# COMPACT_ATOMS: atom_id res chain seq x y z
N GLU A 1 24.51 6.81 -11.41
CA GLU A 1 25.42 6.02 -12.26
C GLU A 1 24.77 4.66 -12.51
N ASN A 2 24.75 4.15 -13.74
CA ASN A 2 24.14 2.84 -14.03
C ASN A 2 25.08 1.72 -13.57
N MET A 3 24.53 0.63 -13.01
CA MET A 3 25.32 -0.50 -12.53
C MET A 3 24.71 -1.79 -13.07
N SER A 4 25.52 -2.62 -13.75
CA SER A 4 25.13 -3.96 -14.15
C SER A 4 26.12 -4.97 -13.60
N LEU A 5 25.58 -6.03 -13.00
CA LEU A 5 26.33 -7.17 -12.45
C LEU A 5 25.74 -8.43 -13.08
N GLY A 6 26.58 -9.27 -13.68
CA GLY A 6 26.11 -10.45 -14.40
C GLY A 6 27.03 -11.64 -14.24
N LEU A 7 26.41 -12.82 -14.18
CA LEU A 7 27.05 -14.12 -14.26
C LEU A 7 26.48 -14.83 -15.50
N ASP A 8 27.32 -15.04 -16.52
CA ASP A 8 26.99 -15.88 -17.67
C ASP A 8 27.97 -17.06 -17.69
N LEU A 9 27.47 -18.24 -17.37
CA LEU A 9 28.25 -19.47 -17.30
C LEU A 9 27.66 -20.52 -18.23
N PHE A 10 28.55 -21.23 -18.93
CA PHE A 10 28.23 -22.46 -19.61
C PHE A 10 29.08 -23.59 -19.06
N THR A 11 28.45 -24.58 -18.42
CA THR A 11 29.12 -25.70 -17.77
C THR A 11 28.78 -27.02 -18.45
N GLY A 12 29.75 -27.94 -18.51
CA GLY A 12 29.53 -29.29 -19.06
C GLY A 12 28.99 -30.30 -18.06
N GLU A 13 29.02 -29.97 -16.77
CA GLU A 13 28.63 -30.85 -15.66
C GLU A 13 27.93 -30.02 -14.58
N ALA A 14 27.01 -30.67 -13.84
CA ALA A 14 26.35 -30.06 -12.69
C ALA A 14 27.37 -29.85 -11.56
N PHE A 15 27.20 -28.77 -10.80
CA PHE A 15 28.13 -28.41 -9.74
C PHE A 15 27.43 -27.76 -8.56
N ASN A 16 28.12 -27.73 -7.42
CA ASN A 16 27.66 -27.00 -6.24
C ASN A 16 28.42 -25.68 -6.18
N MET A 17 27.71 -24.60 -5.90
CA MET A 17 28.32 -23.29 -5.70
C MET A 17 28.24 -22.86 -4.24
N THR A 18 29.39 -22.47 -3.71
CA THR A 18 29.53 -21.83 -2.40
C THR A 18 30.39 -20.58 -2.60
N VAL A 19 29.83 -19.42 -2.27
CA VAL A 19 30.48 -18.11 -2.41
C VAL A 19 30.46 -17.42 -1.07
N ASP A 20 31.61 -16.90 -0.65
CA ASP A 20 31.75 -15.99 0.49
C ASP A 20 32.63 -14.82 0.02
N LEU A 21 32.02 -13.65 -0.16
CA LEU A 21 32.66 -12.45 -0.69
C LEU A 21 32.43 -11.28 0.26
N LYS A 22 33.50 -10.57 0.62
CA LYS A 22 33.43 -9.39 1.49
C LYS A 22 34.16 -8.21 0.87
N LYS A 23 33.52 -7.04 0.89
CA LYS A 23 34.11 -5.74 0.57
C LYS A 23 33.94 -4.80 1.76
N GLY A 24 35.01 -4.10 2.12
CA GLY A 24 35.01 -3.20 3.28
C GLY A 24 35.22 -3.92 4.62
N SER A 25 35.41 -3.14 5.68
CA SER A 25 35.76 -3.64 7.02
C SER A 25 34.84 -3.16 8.14
N ASN A 26 33.94 -2.23 7.85
CA ASN A 26 32.98 -1.60 8.76
C ASN A 26 31.64 -2.34 8.87
N LEU A 27 31.42 -3.37 8.05
CA LEU A 27 30.23 -4.22 8.17
C LEU A 27 30.45 -5.30 9.25
N GLU A 28 29.74 -5.15 10.37
CA GLU A 28 29.73 -6.09 11.50
C GLU A 28 28.77 -7.27 11.27
N ALA A 29 27.60 -6.99 10.68
CA ALA A 29 26.62 -8.00 10.32
C ALA A 29 27.19 -8.97 9.27
N GLN A 30 26.82 -10.24 9.39
CA GLN A 30 27.17 -11.27 8.42
C GLN A 30 25.90 -12.00 8.00
N PRO A 31 25.70 -12.24 6.70
CA PRO A 31 24.55 -13.00 6.24
C PRO A 31 24.65 -14.44 6.73
N ASP A 32 23.50 -15.05 7.01
CA ASP A 32 23.44 -16.48 7.34
C ASP A 32 23.71 -17.36 6.11
N TRP A 33 24.21 -18.58 6.34
CA TRP A 33 24.26 -19.58 5.29
C TRP A 33 22.87 -20.17 5.05
N MET A 34 22.36 -20.01 3.84
CA MET A 34 21.05 -20.50 3.43
C MET A 34 21.06 -21.05 2.01
N HIS A 35 20.07 -21.87 1.65
CA HIS A 35 19.93 -22.33 0.28
C HIS A 35 19.42 -21.16 -0.58
N GLY A 36 20.36 -20.53 -1.29
CA GLY A 36 20.16 -19.30 -2.06
C GLY A 36 21.23 -18.26 -1.77
N LEU A 37 20.83 -17.02 -1.51
CA LEU A 37 21.71 -15.85 -1.43
C LEU A 37 21.37 -15.00 -0.21
N GLY A 38 22.39 -14.67 0.59
CA GLY A 38 22.31 -13.72 1.69
C GLY A 38 23.31 -12.58 1.45
N VAL A 39 22.85 -11.34 1.56
CA VAL A 39 23.66 -10.14 1.44
C VAL A 39 23.38 -9.23 2.62
N GLU A 40 24.45 -8.80 3.27
CA GLU A 40 24.44 -7.68 4.21
C GLU A 40 25.22 -6.55 3.57
N ALA A 41 24.62 -5.37 3.47
CA ALA A 41 25.25 -4.17 2.97
C ALA A 41 25.12 -3.04 3.98
N LEU A 42 26.14 -2.18 3.97
CA LEU A 42 26.20 -0.98 4.77
C LEU A 42 26.67 0.14 3.87
N GLU A 43 25.79 1.09 3.64
CA GLU A 43 26.05 2.32 2.93
C GLU A 43 26.17 3.43 3.96
N GLN A 44 27.27 4.18 3.89
CA GLN A 44 27.59 5.22 4.86
C GLN A 44 28.20 6.41 4.16
N THR A 45 27.81 7.60 4.58
CA THR A 45 28.48 8.84 4.18
C THR A 45 29.50 9.22 5.24
N ARG A 46 30.75 9.40 4.82
CA ARG A 46 31.87 9.71 5.73
C ARG A 46 32.39 11.12 5.49
N LEU A 47 32.70 11.79 6.59
CA LEU A 47 33.37 13.09 6.59
C LEU A 47 34.88 12.90 6.36
N GLU A 48 35.37 13.36 5.22
CA GLU A 48 36.79 13.49 4.96
C GLU A 48 37.27 14.90 5.29
N ALA A 49 38.28 15.00 6.15
CA ALA A 49 38.87 16.26 6.58
C ALA A 49 40.18 16.56 5.84
N ASN A 50 40.19 17.67 5.09
CA ASN A 50 41.42 18.26 4.56
C ASN A 50 42.11 19.11 5.63
N LEU A 51 42.97 18.47 6.42
CA LEU A 51 43.69 19.09 7.53
C LEU A 51 44.49 20.35 7.14
N SER A 52 44.90 20.48 5.88
CA SER A 52 45.62 21.69 5.42
C SER A 52 44.75 22.95 5.40
N ARG A 53 43.42 22.77 5.33
CA ARG A 53 42.42 23.84 5.36
C ARG A 53 41.82 24.05 6.76
N MET A 54 42.12 23.17 7.72
CA MET A 54 41.50 23.14 9.05
C MET A 54 42.52 23.32 10.18
N PRO A 55 43.17 24.49 10.33
CA PRO A 55 44.22 24.69 11.34
C PRO A 55 43.71 24.59 12.78
N ALA A 56 42.41 24.79 13.01
CA ALA A 56 41.76 24.63 14.31
C ALA A 56 41.43 23.16 14.67
N PHE A 57 41.48 22.25 13.68
CA PHE A 57 41.17 20.83 13.88
C PHE A 57 42.40 20.05 14.37
N THR A 58 42.77 20.33 15.62
CA THR A 58 43.96 19.77 16.28
C THR A 58 43.67 18.38 16.88
N ALA A 59 44.69 17.69 17.40
CA ALA A 59 44.52 16.38 18.04
C ALA A 59 43.48 16.37 19.19
N THR A 60 43.30 17.50 19.87
CA THR A 60 42.34 17.64 20.98
C THR A 60 40.89 17.59 20.52
N THR A 61 40.58 18.13 19.34
CA THR A 61 39.23 18.10 18.75
C THR A 61 39.05 16.92 17.79
N ARG A 62 40.12 16.54 17.08
CA ARG A 62 40.12 15.44 16.11
C ARG A 62 39.97 14.07 16.74
N GLY A 63 40.67 13.76 17.83
CA GLY A 63 40.57 12.44 18.48
C GLY A 63 39.14 12.10 18.92
N PRO A 64 38.44 13.01 19.63
CA PRO A 64 37.02 12.82 19.94
C PRO A 64 36.11 12.72 18.71
N MET A 65 36.34 13.53 17.67
CA MET A 65 35.55 13.46 16.44
C MET A 65 35.73 12.13 15.70
N GLU A 66 36.97 11.63 15.63
CA GLU A 66 37.28 10.32 15.04
C GLU A 66 36.61 9.16 15.81
N ALA A 67 36.43 9.31 17.13
CA ALA A 67 35.72 8.34 17.95
C ALA A 67 34.20 8.36 17.70
N ILE A 68 33.61 9.55 17.61
CA ILE A 68 32.19 9.73 17.26
C ILE A 68 31.92 9.13 15.88
N LEU A 69 32.68 9.53 14.87
CA LEU A 69 32.49 9.06 13.49
C LEU A 69 32.97 7.62 13.23
N GLN A 70 33.34 6.87 14.27
CA GLN A 70 33.89 5.53 14.10
C GLN A 70 32.86 4.57 13.50
N ASP A 71 31.66 4.54 14.08
CA ASP A 71 30.56 3.70 13.61
C ASP A 71 29.87 4.30 12.38
N GLY A 72 30.16 5.56 12.03
CA GLY A 72 29.72 6.23 10.82
C GLY A 72 28.43 7.02 10.96
N ARG A 73 27.91 7.18 12.18
CA ARG A 73 26.72 7.99 12.50
C ARG A 73 27.01 8.91 13.69
N ILE A 74 26.10 9.82 14.00
CA ILE A 74 26.18 10.69 15.18
C ILE A 74 24.88 10.51 15.96
N ASP A 75 24.92 9.74 17.04
CA ASP A 75 23.71 9.49 17.82
C ASP A 75 23.35 10.66 18.76
N ALA A 76 22.16 10.60 19.37
CA ALA A 76 21.66 11.63 20.28
C ALA A 76 22.57 11.89 21.49
N THR A 77 23.39 10.91 21.91
CA THR A 77 24.35 11.06 23.01
C THR A 77 25.63 11.75 22.57
N GLU A 78 26.01 11.59 21.30
CA GLU A 78 27.20 12.19 20.69
C GLU A 78 26.94 13.59 20.11
N ARG A 79 25.68 13.89 19.76
CA ARG A 79 25.23 15.14 19.10
C ARG A 79 25.86 16.39 19.69
N VAL A 80 25.74 16.58 21.01
CA VAL A 80 26.22 17.80 21.69
C VAL A 80 27.73 17.96 21.55
N GLN A 81 28.46 16.85 21.65
CA GLN A 81 29.92 16.85 21.55
C GLN A 81 30.37 17.09 20.10
N ALA A 82 29.72 16.45 19.13
CA ALA A 82 29.99 16.63 17.70
C ALA A 82 29.78 18.10 17.28
N LEU A 83 28.63 18.68 17.66
CA LEU A 83 28.28 20.06 17.36
C LEU A 83 29.31 21.05 17.96
N THR A 84 29.66 20.85 19.24
CA THR A 84 30.68 21.68 19.92
C THR A 84 32.02 21.64 19.18
N ILE A 85 32.43 20.46 18.68
CA ILE A 85 33.68 20.31 17.94
C ILE A 85 33.61 21.04 16.59
N LEU A 86 32.55 20.84 15.81
CA LEU A 86 32.37 21.45 14.49
C LEU A 86 32.25 22.99 14.58
N GLU A 87 31.56 23.50 15.59
CA GLU A 87 31.52 24.95 15.87
C GLU A 87 32.90 25.49 16.25
N SER A 88 33.66 24.77 17.08
CA SER A 88 35.00 25.20 17.52
C SER A 88 36.03 25.31 16.40
N ILE A 89 35.80 24.61 15.29
CA ILE A 89 36.65 24.66 14.09
C ILE A 89 36.04 25.52 12.97
N ASN A 90 35.01 26.31 13.28
CA ASN A 90 34.31 27.25 12.40
C ASN A 90 33.62 26.60 11.19
N ILE A 91 33.01 25.42 11.35
CA ILE A 91 32.13 24.87 10.31
C ILE A 91 30.79 25.59 10.34
N THR A 92 30.39 26.15 9.20
CA THR A 92 29.15 26.95 9.13
C THR A 92 27.89 26.10 9.09
N ALA A 93 27.98 24.90 8.51
CA ALA A 93 26.89 23.94 8.41
C ALA A 93 26.92 22.87 9.54
N ALA A 94 27.45 23.20 10.72
CA ALA A 94 27.69 22.23 11.79
C ALA A 94 26.40 21.49 12.24
N GLU A 95 25.31 22.22 12.44
CA GLU A 95 24.03 21.63 12.86
C GLU A 95 23.44 20.72 11.78
N ALA A 96 23.33 21.22 10.55
CA ALA A 96 22.83 20.44 9.42
C ALA A 96 23.65 19.17 9.17
N LEU A 97 24.98 19.22 9.30
CA LEU A 97 25.83 18.04 9.17
C LEU A 97 25.65 17.02 10.28
N VAL A 98 25.40 17.49 11.51
CA VAL A 98 25.16 16.60 12.64
C VAL A 98 23.82 15.91 12.50
N ASP A 99 22.80 16.65 12.06
CA ASP A 99 21.46 16.11 11.84
C ASP A 99 21.46 15.13 10.66
N ALA A 100 22.12 15.46 9.53
CA ALA A 100 22.23 14.57 8.36
C ALA A 100 23.11 13.32 8.58
N LEU A 101 23.88 13.26 9.67
CA LEU A 101 24.68 12.07 10.02
C LEU A 101 24.02 11.23 11.13
N GLU A 102 22.78 11.53 11.51
CA GLU A 102 22.08 10.82 12.60
C GLU A 102 21.89 9.32 12.29
N ASP A 103 21.57 8.98 11.04
CA ASP A 103 21.38 7.60 10.57
C ASP A 103 22.62 7.01 9.85
N GLY A 104 23.62 7.85 9.57
CA GLY A 104 24.90 7.49 8.97
C GLY A 104 24.95 7.49 7.45
N ARG A 105 23.85 7.86 6.76
CA ARG A 105 23.80 8.10 5.32
C ARG A 105 23.27 9.51 5.10
N VAL A 106 23.97 10.31 4.32
CA VAL A 106 23.51 11.67 4.00
C VAL A 106 22.82 11.64 2.65
N ASP A 107 21.53 11.93 2.62
CA ASP A 107 20.76 12.04 1.39
C ASP A 107 20.81 13.46 0.79
N ASP A 108 20.56 13.57 -0.52
CA ASP A 108 20.62 14.84 -1.25
C ASP A 108 19.64 15.89 -0.68
N ASP A 109 18.49 15.45 -0.19
CA ASP A 109 17.45 16.32 0.38
C ASP A 109 17.85 16.90 1.75
N GLU A 110 18.60 16.15 2.56
CA GLU A 110 19.08 16.61 3.88
C GLU A 110 20.12 17.72 3.75
N MET A 111 20.87 17.72 2.64
CA MET A 111 21.90 18.70 2.34
C MET A 111 21.46 19.77 1.35
N ALA A 112 20.17 19.83 0.99
CA ALA A 112 19.65 20.76 -0.01
C ALA A 112 19.94 22.25 0.34
N ASP A 113 19.88 22.59 1.64
CA ASP A 113 20.12 23.93 2.15
C ASP A 113 21.60 24.19 2.51
N VAL A 114 22.48 23.19 2.39
CA VAL A 114 23.89 23.30 2.74
C VAL A 114 24.73 23.64 1.52
N ASN A 115 25.54 24.69 1.63
CA ASN A 115 26.50 25.03 0.58
C ASN A 115 27.71 24.07 0.62
N LEU A 116 27.62 22.95 -0.09
CA LEU A 116 28.69 21.94 -0.17
C LEU A 116 30.03 22.50 -0.69
N SER A 117 30.00 23.52 -1.55
CA SER A 117 31.22 24.18 -2.02
C SER A 117 31.90 24.99 -0.90
N GLN A 118 31.11 25.63 -0.05
CA GLN A 118 31.61 26.31 1.13
C GLN A 118 32.15 25.31 2.15
N LEU A 119 31.46 24.20 2.38
CA LEU A 119 31.90 23.14 3.28
C LEU A 119 33.26 22.56 2.86
N ALA A 120 33.45 22.30 1.56
CA ALA A 120 34.73 21.88 0.99
C ALA A 120 35.84 22.93 1.14
N ASN A 121 35.49 24.23 1.13
CA ASN A 121 36.43 25.31 1.40
C ASN A 121 36.81 25.40 2.89
N GLU A 122 35.87 25.09 3.78
CA GLU A 122 36.10 24.94 5.23
C GLU A 122 36.89 23.66 5.55
N GLY A 123 37.06 22.78 4.58
CA GLY A 123 37.97 21.63 4.62
C GLY A 123 37.29 20.30 4.88
N LEU A 124 35.95 20.23 4.84
CA LEU A 124 35.20 19.00 4.97
C LEU A 124 34.56 18.60 3.64
N THR A 125 34.64 17.32 3.30
CA THR A 125 33.93 16.75 2.15
C THR A 125 33.20 15.49 2.59
N LEU A 126 32.02 15.26 2.00
CA LEU A 126 31.26 14.04 2.19
C LEU A 126 31.71 13.01 1.14
N GLN A 127 31.90 11.78 1.58
CA GLN A 127 32.27 10.66 0.72
C GLN A 127 31.41 9.45 1.05
N ASP A 128 30.69 8.97 0.05
CA ASP A 128 29.88 7.76 0.20
C ASP A 128 30.75 6.51 0.09
N MET A 129 30.57 5.63 1.06
CA MET A 129 31.26 4.36 1.16
C MET A 129 30.24 3.22 1.24
N ARG A 130 30.53 2.15 0.49
CA ARG A 130 29.71 0.92 0.50
C ARG A 130 30.55 -0.28 0.88
N ALA A 131 30.16 -0.91 1.98
CA ALA A 131 30.64 -2.22 2.40
C ALA A 131 29.54 -3.25 2.22
N TRP A 132 29.93 -4.49 1.92
CA TRP A 132 28.98 -5.59 1.78
C TRP A 132 29.64 -6.93 2.06
N HIS A 133 28.85 -7.88 2.53
CA HIS A 133 29.19 -9.28 2.71
C HIS A 133 28.11 -10.13 2.06
N LEU A 134 28.50 -10.92 1.07
CA LEU A 134 27.64 -11.85 0.36
C LEU A 134 28.03 -13.28 0.73
N ARG A 135 27.03 -14.09 1.09
CA ARG A 135 27.13 -15.55 1.15
C ARG A 135 26.10 -16.15 0.21
N ALA A 136 26.52 -17.02 -0.68
CA ALA A 136 25.60 -17.75 -1.54
C ALA A 136 25.91 -19.24 -1.51
N TRP A 137 24.88 -20.05 -1.32
CA TRP A 137 24.96 -21.50 -1.39
C TRP A 137 23.86 -22.03 -2.30
N MET A 138 24.26 -22.45 -3.49
CA MET A 138 23.38 -23.02 -4.51
C MET A 138 23.93 -24.41 -4.90
N PRO A 139 23.50 -25.48 -4.22
CA PRO A 139 23.80 -26.84 -4.60
C PRO A 139 23.00 -27.25 -5.85
N SER A 140 23.54 -28.20 -6.61
CA SER A 140 22.87 -28.76 -7.79
C SER A 140 22.54 -27.72 -8.87
N LEU A 141 23.47 -26.79 -9.13
CA LEU A 141 23.37 -25.94 -10.32
C LEU A 141 23.53 -26.81 -11.58
N PRO A 142 22.78 -26.49 -12.66
CA PRO A 142 22.69 -27.36 -13.81
C PRO A 142 24.01 -27.45 -14.60
N ALA A 143 24.11 -28.51 -15.40
CA ALA A 143 24.96 -28.53 -16.57
C ALA A 143 24.27 -27.74 -17.69
N GLY A 144 24.93 -26.72 -18.24
CA GLY A 144 24.39 -25.91 -19.34
C GLY A 144 24.53 -24.42 -19.08
N LYS A 145 23.61 -23.63 -19.65
CA LYS A 145 23.60 -22.17 -19.52
C LYS A 145 22.96 -21.75 -18.19
N ILE A 146 23.70 -20.94 -17.44
CA ILE A 146 23.25 -20.22 -16.25
C ILE A 146 23.52 -18.75 -16.54
N GLU A 147 22.45 -17.96 -16.56
CA GLU A 147 22.50 -16.52 -16.74
C GLU A 147 21.80 -15.88 -15.55
N VAL A 148 22.51 -15.05 -14.81
CA VAL A 148 21.95 -14.23 -13.75
C VAL A 148 22.45 -12.82 -13.97
N VAL A 149 21.55 -11.88 -14.24
CA VAL A 149 21.88 -10.48 -14.48
C VAL A 149 21.06 -9.62 -13.54
N TYR A 150 21.72 -8.65 -12.94
CA TYR A 150 21.13 -7.55 -12.21
C TYR A 150 21.54 -6.26 -12.92
N ASP A 151 20.58 -5.42 -13.28
CA ASP A 151 20.79 -4.10 -13.87
C ASP A 151 20.07 -3.04 -13.05
N PHE A 152 20.79 -1.96 -12.73
CA PHE A 152 20.26 -0.77 -12.10
C PHE A 152 20.43 0.42 -13.04
N ARG A 153 19.33 1.14 -13.23
CA ARG A 153 19.25 2.32 -14.08
C ARG A 153 18.27 3.35 -13.53
N MET A 154 18.62 4.62 -13.72
CA MET A 154 17.70 5.73 -13.47
C MET A 154 16.90 6.00 -14.74
N LEU A 155 15.59 5.72 -14.72
CA LEU A 155 14.68 5.99 -15.83
C LEU A 155 13.79 7.19 -15.48
N ALA A 156 14.00 8.32 -16.17
CA ALA A 156 13.26 9.56 -15.92
C ALA A 156 13.28 10.03 -14.44
N GLY A 157 14.38 9.74 -13.72
CA GLY A 157 14.52 10.07 -12.30
C GLY A 157 13.93 9.03 -11.34
N VAL A 158 13.39 7.92 -11.84
CA VAL A 158 12.90 6.80 -11.03
C VAL A 158 13.96 5.69 -10.99
N PRO A 159 14.40 5.22 -9.81
CA PRO A 159 15.27 4.07 -9.69
C PRO A 159 14.55 2.83 -10.22
N THR A 160 15.19 2.13 -11.17
CA THR A 160 14.67 0.91 -11.78
C THR A 160 15.71 -0.20 -11.69
N TYR A 161 15.26 -1.34 -11.17
CA TYR A 161 16.04 -2.55 -10.97
C TYR A 161 15.49 -3.65 -11.87
N GLU A 162 16.33 -4.26 -12.69
CA GLU A 162 15.97 -5.40 -13.53
C GLU A 162 16.76 -6.62 -13.09
N ILE A 163 16.06 -7.73 -12.89
CA ILE A 163 16.61 -9.03 -12.52
C ILE A 163 16.24 -10.03 -13.61
N ASP A 164 17.26 -10.58 -14.26
CA ASP A 164 17.13 -11.70 -15.18
C ASP A 164 17.77 -12.94 -14.58
N LEU A 165 17.03 -14.04 -14.59
CA LEU A 165 17.55 -15.36 -14.23
C LEU A 165 17.11 -16.37 -15.27
N LYS A 166 18.07 -17.08 -15.85
CA LYS A 166 17.81 -18.19 -16.76
C LYS A 166 18.71 -19.36 -16.42
N MET A 167 18.09 -20.50 -16.12
CA MET A 167 18.78 -21.75 -15.82
C MET A 167 18.18 -22.87 -16.67
N SER A 168 19.00 -23.50 -17.49
CA SER A 168 18.56 -24.65 -18.30
C SER A 168 18.77 -25.96 -17.55
N GLN A 169 17.79 -26.86 -17.55
CA GLN A 169 17.89 -28.20 -16.96
C GLN A 169 18.26 -28.22 -15.46
N TRP A 170 17.80 -27.23 -14.70
CA TRP A 170 18.02 -27.15 -13.27
C TRP A 170 17.17 -28.17 -12.52
N GLN A 171 17.83 -29.00 -11.72
CA GLN A 171 17.19 -29.89 -10.74
C GLN A 171 17.71 -29.48 -9.36
N PRO A 172 17.00 -28.60 -8.64
CA PRO A 172 17.41 -28.16 -7.31
C PRO A 172 17.49 -29.33 -6.33
N MET A 173 18.45 -29.24 -5.40
CA MET A 173 18.59 -30.23 -4.33
C MET A 173 17.46 -30.14 -3.28
N TYR A 174 16.91 -28.94 -3.10
CA TYR A 174 15.87 -28.65 -2.11
C TYR A 174 14.68 -27.94 -2.77
N PRO A 175 13.46 -28.16 -2.26
CA PRO A 175 12.26 -27.55 -2.84
C PRO A 175 12.10 -26.06 -2.53
N GLN A 176 12.97 -25.50 -1.69
CA GLN A 176 12.87 -24.13 -1.18
C GLN A 176 14.09 -23.33 -1.58
N LEU A 177 13.93 -22.05 -1.90
CA LEU A 177 15.02 -21.11 -2.18
C LEU A 177 14.76 -19.82 -1.39
N THR A 178 15.80 -19.27 -0.79
CA THR A 178 15.70 -18.01 -0.05
C THR A 178 16.73 -17.00 -0.52
N ILE A 179 16.29 -15.76 -0.70
CA ILE A 179 17.11 -14.61 -1.02
C ILE A 179 16.86 -13.57 0.06
N ILE A 180 17.92 -13.12 0.74
CA ILE A 180 17.88 -12.03 1.71
C ILE A 180 18.95 -11.02 1.32
N ALA A 181 18.58 -9.75 1.25
CA ALA A 181 19.47 -8.65 0.97
C ALA A 181 19.12 -7.46 1.87
N ASN A 182 19.96 -7.18 2.85
CA ASN A 182 19.73 -6.12 3.83
C ASN A 182 20.65 -4.93 3.57
N GLY A 183 20.14 -3.71 3.73
CA GLY A 183 20.88 -2.45 3.65
C GLY A 183 21.42 -2.09 2.26
N LEU A 184 20.87 -2.67 1.18
CA LEU A 184 21.23 -2.26 -0.18
C LEU A 184 20.42 -1.01 -0.53
N ASP A 185 21.10 0.12 -0.72
CA ASP A 185 20.47 1.41 -1.05
C ASP A 185 19.36 1.86 -0.08
N GLY A 186 19.57 1.62 1.23
CA GLY A 186 18.57 1.92 2.26
C GLY A 186 17.36 0.97 2.26
N GLN A 187 17.42 -0.15 1.53
CA GLN A 187 16.35 -1.12 1.42
C GLN A 187 16.77 -2.53 1.91
N ASP A 188 15.83 -3.22 2.54
CA ASP A 188 15.90 -4.65 2.84
C ASP A 188 14.91 -5.42 1.97
N ALA A 189 15.37 -6.51 1.36
CA ALA A 189 14.55 -7.40 0.55
C ALA A 189 14.70 -8.84 1.02
N GLU A 190 13.57 -9.52 1.20
CA GLU A 190 13.49 -10.94 1.49
C GLU A 190 12.56 -11.60 0.47
N LEU A 191 12.99 -12.74 -0.09
CA LEU A 191 12.20 -13.57 -0.98
C LEU A 191 12.39 -15.03 -0.59
N PHE A 192 11.27 -15.70 -0.32
CA PHE A 192 11.20 -17.11 -0.05
C PHE A 192 10.32 -17.78 -1.10
N ILE A 193 10.82 -18.82 -1.75
CA ILE A 193 10.09 -19.61 -2.75
C ILE A 193 10.03 -21.07 -2.26
N ASP A 194 8.86 -21.70 -2.37
CA ASP A 194 8.63 -23.11 -2.05
C ASP A 194 7.95 -23.84 -3.22
N GLY A 195 8.28 -25.11 -3.41
CA GLY A 195 7.69 -25.99 -4.42
C GLY A 195 8.53 -26.18 -5.68
N LEU A 196 9.83 -25.95 -5.63
CA LEU A 196 10.75 -26.31 -6.72
C LEU A 196 10.80 -27.84 -6.93
N ASP A 197 10.92 -28.28 -8.19
CA ASP A 197 10.95 -29.70 -8.56
C ASP A 197 12.33 -30.31 -8.29
N THR A 198 12.44 -31.11 -7.22
CA THR A 198 13.68 -31.82 -6.87
C THR A 198 13.85 -33.16 -7.57
N THR A 199 12.86 -33.58 -8.37
CA THR A 199 12.79 -34.93 -8.96
C THR A 199 13.19 -34.97 -10.43
N MET A 200 12.94 -33.89 -11.17
CA MET A 200 13.24 -33.79 -12.60
C MET A 200 13.89 -32.45 -12.93
N PRO A 201 14.81 -32.41 -13.91
CA PRO A 201 15.40 -31.15 -14.38
C PRO A 201 14.38 -30.32 -15.15
N ARG A 202 14.34 -29.02 -14.87
CA ARG A 202 13.43 -28.04 -15.47
C ARG A 202 14.20 -26.83 -15.98
N ASN A 203 13.65 -26.16 -16.97
CA ASN A 203 14.15 -24.84 -17.34
C ASN A 203 13.45 -23.82 -16.45
N VAL A 204 14.21 -22.85 -15.94
CA VAL A 204 13.69 -21.75 -15.14
C VAL A 204 14.07 -20.44 -15.81
N GLU A 205 13.10 -19.55 -15.96
CA GLU A 205 13.25 -18.21 -16.49
C GLU A 205 12.49 -17.23 -15.61
N ILE A 206 13.14 -16.14 -15.23
CA ILE A 206 12.56 -15.03 -14.50
C ILE A 206 13.11 -13.76 -15.14
N ASN A 207 12.22 -12.84 -15.48
CA ASN A 207 12.54 -11.47 -15.79
C ASN A 207 11.64 -10.60 -14.90
N ALA A 208 12.23 -9.79 -14.05
CA ALA A 208 11.49 -8.95 -13.13
C ALA A 208 12.08 -7.54 -13.11
N LEU A 209 11.22 -6.56 -13.27
CA LEU A 209 11.54 -5.14 -13.23
C LEU A 209 10.83 -4.53 -12.03
N PHE A 210 11.60 -3.88 -11.17
CA PHE A 210 11.13 -3.21 -9.96
C PHE A 210 11.44 -1.73 -10.07
N SER A 211 10.52 -0.88 -9.63
CA SER A 211 10.78 0.55 -9.52
C SER A 211 10.04 1.16 -8.34
N THR A 212 10.70 2.07 -7.64
CA THR A 212 10.12 2.82 -6.53
C THR A 212 10.02 4.29 -6.92
N GLN A 213 8.81 4.84 -6.86
CA GLN A 213 8.57 6.25 -7.12
C GLN A 213 8.31 6.96 -5.79
N GLU A 214 9.32 7.67 -5.29
CA GLU A 214 9.31 8.33 -3.96
C GLU A 214 8.92 9.81 -4.02
N ASN A 215 8.86 10.41 -5.21
CA ASN A 215 8.51 11.83 -5.38
C ASN A 215 7.02 12.16 -5.15
N LEU A 216 6.25 11.22 -4.60
CA LEU A 216 4.83 11.32 -4.31
C LEU A 216 4.61 11.34 -2.80
N THR A 217 3.49 11.91 -2.35
CA THR A 217 3.12 11.87 -0.92
C THR A 217 3.03 10.44 -0.38
N VAL A 218 2.50 9.51 -1.19
CA VAL A 218 2.61 8.07 -0.95
C VAL A 218 3.57 7.49 -1.99
N PRO A 219 4.70 6.91 -1.56
CA PRO A 219 5.58 6.18 -2.46
C PRO A 219 4.82 5.06 -3.19
N ARG A 220 5.16 4.85 -4.46
CA ARG A 220 4.62 3.72 -5.25
C ARG A 220 5.72 2.72 -5.53
N VAL A 221 5.45 1.46 -5.22
CA VAL A 221 6.28 0.33 -5.65
C VAL A 221 5.60 -0.33 -6.83
N SER A 222 6.32 -0.43 -7.95
CA SER A 222 5.85 -1.10 -9.16
C SER A 222 6.71 -2.32 -9.47
N VAL A 223 6.06 -3.40 -9.88
CA VAL A 223 6.68 -4.66 -10.28
C VAL A 223 6.07 -5.10 -11.60
N ASP A 224 6.92 -5.28 -12.61
CA ASP A 224 6.57 -5.93 -13.87
C ASP A 224 7.40 -7.20 -13.98
N MET A 225 6.76 -8.37 -13.98
CA MET A 225 7.46 -9.64 -13.95
C MET A 225 6.87 -10.67 -14.91
N TYR A 226 7.76 -11.37 -15.59
CA TYR A 226 7.51 -12.63 -16.26
C TYR A 226 8.28 -13.73 -15.54
N TYR A 227 7.65 -14.88 -15.33
CA TYR A 227 8.40 -16.08 -14.97
C TYR A 227 7.86 -17.34 -15.63
N ASP A 228 8.74 -18.33 -15.72
CA ASP A 228 8.46 -19.74 -15.98
C ASP A 228 9.36 -20.56 -15.05
N ALA A 229 8.77 -21.19 -14.03
CA ALA A 229 9.50 -22.03 -13.08
C ALA A 229 9.62 -23.49 -13.57
N GLY A 230 9.05 -23.81 -14.74
CA GLY A 230 8.99 -25.17 -15.29
C GLY A 230 8.04 -26.14 -14.56
N VAL A 231 7.57 -25.75 -13.37
CA VAL A 231 6.54 -26.43 -12.58
C VAL A 231 5.70 -25.41 -11.80
N ARG A 232 4.51 -25.85 -11.35
CA ARG A 232 3.67 -25.07 -10.44
C ARG A 232 4.35 -25.00 -9.06
N LEU A 233 4.57 -23.80 -8.56
CA LEU A 233 5.18 -23.58 -7.25
C LEU A 233 4.12 -23.62 -6.14
N LYS A 234 4.54 -23.99 -4.93
CA LYS A 234 3.63 -24.14 -3.79
C LYS A 234 3.29 -22.77 -3.19
N SER A 235 4.30 -21.94 -2.98
CA SER A 235 4.12 -20.58 -2.48
C SER A 235 5.36 -19.72 -2.69
N ALA A 236 5.18 -18.41 -2.68
CA ALA A 236 6.25 -17.44 -2.61
C ALA A 236 5.86 -16.32 -1.64
N HIS A 237 6.82 -15.86 -0.86
CA HIS A 237 6.66 -14.79 0.11
C HIS A 237 7.78 -13.79 -0.09
N ALA A 238 7.43 -12.53 -0.30
CA ALA A 238 8.37 -11.45 -0.52
C ALA A 238 8.09 -10.32 0.47
N ILE A 239 9.15 -9.73 1.00
CA ILE A 239 9.11 -8.54 1.85
C ILE A 239 10.11 -7.55 1.28
N LEU A 240 9.70 -6.31 1.12
CA LEU A 240 10.56 -5.17 0.83
C LEU A 240 10.35 -4.13 1.93
N ILE A 241 11.43 -3.69 2.55
CA ILE A 241 11.44 -2.61 3.55
C ILE A 241 12.28 -1.50 2.98
N ASP A 242 11.72 -0.31 2.91
CA ASP A 242 12.43 0.89 2.52
C ASP A 242 12.58 1.78 3.75
N HIS A 243 13.82 1.95 4.20
CA HIS A 243 14.14 2.75 5.38
C HIS A 243 14.10 4.25 5.09
N ASN A 244 14.28 4.67 3.83
CA ASN A 244 14.24 6.08 3.43
C ASN A 244 12.78 6.55 3.29
N ALA A 245 11.98 5.76 2.56
CA ALA A 245 10.56 6.02 2.38
C ALA A 245 9.71 5.63 3.61
N LEU A 246 10.31 4.95 4.58
CA LEU A 246 9.67 4.39 5.79
C LEU A 246 8.43 3.57 5.44
N THR A 247 8.61 2.68 4.46
CA THR A 247 7.55 1.78 3.99
C THR A 247 7.97 0.32 4.11
N ARG A 248 6.98 -0.55 4.27
CA ARG A 248 7.16 -2.00 4.19
C ARG A 248 6.08 -2.59 3.30
N VAL A 249 6.49 -3.26 2.24
CA VAL A 249 5.61 -3.98 1.31
C VAL A 249 5.84 -5.48 1.50
N GLU A 250 4.76 -6.24 1.54
CA GLU A 250 4.76 -7.68 1.73
C GLU A 250 3.79 -8.33 0.76
N ALA A 251 4.24 -9.39 0.09
CA ALA A 251 3.44 -10.17 -0.84
C ALA A 251 3.55 -11.66 -0.51
N LEU A 252 2.42 -12.35 -0.41
CA LEU A 252 2.36 -13.80 -0.23
C LEU A 252 1.42 -14.39 -1.28
N VAL A 253 1.93 -15.34 -2.07
CA VAL A 253 1.15 -16.04 -3.08
C VAL A 253 1.19 -17.54 -2.81
N VAL A 254 0.05 -18.22 -2.92
CA VAL A 254 -0.08 -19.66 -2.71
C VAL A 254 -0.65 -20.31 -3.97
N GLY A 255 -0.11 -21.48 -4.33
CA GLY A 255 -0.53 -22.22 -5.52
C GLY A 255 -0.14 -21.53 -6.82
N ILE A 256 1.07 -21.00 -6.88
CA ILE A 256 1.60 -20.18 -7.98
C ILE A 256 1.67 -21.00 -9.28
N PRO A 257 1.14 -20.50 -10.43
CA PRO A 257 1.15 -21.22 -11.70
C PRO A 257 2.58 -21.50 -12.19
N GLN A 258 2.72 -22.37 -13.20
CA GLN A 258 4.05 -22.65 -13.75
C GLN A 258 4.68 -21.41 -14.40
N SER A 259 3.87 -20.65 -15.13
CA SER A 259 4.31 -19.44 -15.82
C SER A 259 3.20 -18.41 -15.82
N THR A 260 3.58 -17.14 -15.72
CA THR A 260 2.66 -15.99 -15.72
C THR A 260 3.40 -14.71 -16.08
N ASP A 261 2.63 -13.76 -16.58
CA ASP A 261 2.96 -12.34 -16.60
C ASP A 261 2.16 -11.64 -15.48
N VAL A 262 2.83 -10.80 -14.70
CA VAL A 262 2.22 -10.00 -13.62
C VAL A 262 2.74 -8.58 -13.72
N SER A 263 1.83 -7.61 -13.64
CA SER A 263 2.14 -6.21 -13.38
C SER A 263 1.40 -5.78 -12.11
N ALA A 264 2.10 -5.14 -11.19
CA ALA A 264 1.55 -4.70 -9.92
C ALA A 264 2.08 -3.32 -9.54
N VAL A 265 1.20 -2.43 -9.09
CA VAL A 265 1.55 -1.14 -8.49
C VAL A 265 0.85 -1.02 -7.14
N ILE A 266 1.62 -0.74 -6.09
CA ILE A 266 1.13 -0.62 -4.71
C ILE A 266 1.59 0.73 -4.15
N GLY A 267 0.65 1.50 -3.60
CA GLY A 267 0.87 2.82 -2.99
C GLY A 267 -0.46 3.53 -2.68
N ASP A 268 -0.58 4.80 -3.04
CA ASP A 268 -1.87 5.52 -3.09
C ASP A 268 -2.84 4.95 -4.15
N VAL A 269 -2.37 4.03 -4.99
CA VAL A 269 -3.16 3.21 -5.90
C VAL A 269 -2.85 1.74 -5.66
N LEU A 270 -3.79 0.86 -6.01
CA LEU A 270 -3.51 -0.57 -6.16
C LEU A 270 -3.95 -0.99 -7.55
N VAL A 271 -2.99 -1.36 -8.39
CA VAL A 271 -3.21 -1.87 -9.73
C VAL A 271 -2.58 -3.25 -9.83
N LEU A 272 -3.33 -4.23 -10.33
CA LEU A 272 -2.87 -5.61 -10.52
C LEU A 272 -3.38 -6.10 -11.87
N GLU A 273 -2.45 -6.47 -12.74
CA GLU A 273 -2.72 -7.19 -13.98
C GLU A 273 -2.03 -8.55 -13.91
N LEU A 274 -2.78 -9.60 -14.24
CA LEU A 274 -2.31 -10.97 -14.17
C LEU A 274 -2.75 -11.71 -15.42
N VAL A 275 -1.81 -12.34 -16.10
CA VAL A 275 -2.08 -13.16 -17.30
C VAL A 275 -1.30 -14.47 -17.20
N VAL A 276 -2.03 -15.57 -17.05
CA VAL A 276 -1.51 -16.93 -17.03
C VAL A 276 -1.90 -17.63 -18.32
N PRO A 277 -1.02 -18.30 -19.08
CA PRO A 277 -1.42 -19.09 -20.24
C PRO A 277 -2.44 -20.18 -19.90
N GLU A 278 -3.43 -20.43 -20.78
CA GLU A 278 -4.55 -21.37 -20.52
C GLU A 278 -4.08 -22.77 -20.11
N ILE A 279 -2.97 -23.24 -20.68
CA ILE A 279 -2.35 -24.55 -20.38
C ILE A 279 -1.86 -24.69 -18.93
N TYR A 280 -1.64 -23.58 -18.23
CA TYR A 280 -1.15 -23.55 -16.85
C TYR A 280 -2.23 -23.15 -15.84
N ARG A 281 -3.46 -22.93 -16.31
CA ARG A 281 -4.64 -22.65 -15.47
C ARG A 281 -5.25 -23.95 -14.95
N ILE A 282 -5.86 -23.88 -13.76
CA ILE A 282 -6.68 -24.97 -13.21
C ILE A 282 -8.11 -24.48 -13.15
N ASN A 283 -9.02 -25.06 -13.94
CA ASN A 283 -10.42 -24.64 -14.04
C ASN A 283 -10.59 -23.14 -14.33
N GLY A 284 -9.64 -22.52 -15.05
CA GLY A 284 -9.67 -21.09 -15.36
C GLY A 284 -8.92 -20.20 -14.36
N HIS A 285 -8.43 -20.74 -13.24
CA HIS A 285 -7.72 -20.00 -12.19
C HIS A 285 -6.20 -20.05 -12.33
N SER A 286 -5.54 -19.02 -11.81
CA SER A 286 -4.08 -18.86 -11.74
C SER A 286 -3.49 -19.40 -10.46
N ALA A 287 -3.95 -18.93 -9.30
CA ALA A 287 -3.40 -19.17 -7.97
C ALA A 287 -4.51 -19.32 -6.91
N ASP A 288 -4.18 -19.97 -5.79
CA ASP A 288 -5.16 -20.25 -4.73
C ASP A 288 -5.45 -18.99 -3.91
N SER A 289 -4.41 -18.22 -3.58
CA SER A 289 -4.55 -16.94 -2.88
C SER A 289 -3.37 -16.00 -3.10
N LEU A 290 -3.65 -14.71 -2.94
CA LEU A 290 -2.69 -13.60 -2.99
C LEU A 290 -2.99 -12.65 -1.84
N MET A 291 -1.98 -12.40 -1.01
CA MET A 291 -1.98 -11.33 -0.02
C MET A 291 -0.97 -10.28 -0.45
N LEU A 292 -1.38 -9.02 -0.44
CA LEU A 292 -0.52 -7.86 -0.58
C LEU A 292 -0.74 -6.97 0.63
N LYS A 293 0.34 -6.50 1.24
CA LYS A 293 0.26 -5.63 2.41
C LYS A 293 1.30 -4.54 2.30
N GLN A 294 0.89 -3.32 2.59
CA GLN A 294 1.75 -2.16 2.75
C GLN A 294 1.60 -1.62 4.17
N LEU A 295 2.72 -1.23 4.78
CA LEU A 295 2.77 -0.46 6.00
C LEU A 295 3.51 0.84 5.69
N ARG A 296 2.98 1.98 6.13
CA ARG A 296 3.63 3.28 6.02
C ARG A 296 3.78 3.90 7.40
N TYR A 297 4.96 4.43 7.70
CA TYR A 297 5.22 5.13 8.95
C TYR A 297 4.90 6.62 8.79
N ILE A 298 3.99 7.13 9.62
CA ILE A 298 3.57 8.54 9.60
C ILE A 298 3.34 8.97 11.05
N ASP A 299 3.82 10.15 11.44
CA ASP A 299 3.59 10.75 12.76
C ASP A 299 3.87 9.82 13.96
N GLY A 300 4.87 8.94 13.83
CA GLY A 300 5.26 8.02 14.90
C GLY A 300 4.56 6.65 14.88
N PHE A 301 3.63 6.41 13.96
CA PHE A 301 2.82 5.19 13.90
C PHE A 301 2.87 4.51 12.53
N TRP A 302 2.71 3.18 12.53
CA TRP A 302 2.59 2.38 11.31
C TRP A 302 1.13 2.20 10.92
N TYR A 303 0.78 2.63 9.71
CA TYR A 303 -0.56 2.51 9.14
C TYR A 303 -0.62 1.43 8.05
N PRO A 304 -1.54 0.46 8.14
CA PRO A 304 -1.64 -0.63 7.17
C PRO A 304 -2.57 -0.36 6.00
N SER A 305 -2.24 -0.97 4.87
CA SER A 305 -3.15 -1.29 3.77
C SER A 305 -2.93 -2.74 3.36
N THR A 306 -3.99 -3.53 3.29
CA THR A 306 -3.95 -4.97 3.00
C THR A 306 -4.97 -5.32 1.94
N ALA A 307 -4.55 -6.05 0.92
CA ALA A 307 -5.39 -6.72 -0.04
C ALA A 307 -5.22 -8.24 0.11
N PHE A 308 -6.31 -8.99 0.14
CA PHE A 308 -6.30 -10.43 0.13
C PHE A 308 -7.32 -10.92 -0.90
N MET A 309 -6.88 -11.83 -1.77
CA MET A 309 -7.69 -12.42 -2.82
C MET A 309 -7.61 -13.94 -2.70
N ARG A 310 -8.74 -14.61 -2.95
CA ARG A 310 -8.83 -16.07 -3.03
C ARG A 310 -9.39 -16.47 -4.39
N ASP A 311 -8.97 -17.64 -4.88
CA ASP A 311 -9.42 -18.23 -6.13
C ASP A 311 -9.08 -17.33 -7.33
N LEU A 312 -7.81 -16.90 -7.42
CA LEU A 312 -7.37 -15.90 -8.39
C LEU A 312 -7.67 -16.34 -9.83
N PRO A 313 -8.28 -15.48 -10.66
CA PRO A 313 -8.53 -15.77 -12.06
C PRO A 313 -7.23 -15.95 -12.86
N GLY A 314 -7.30 -16.70 -13.96
CA GLY A 314 -6.19 -16.87 -14.90
C GLY A 314 -5.86 -15.62 -15.72
N GLU A 315 -6.85 -14.73 -15.89
CA GLU A 315 -6.70 -13.40 -16.45
C GLU A 315 -7.46 -12.42 -15.55
N MET A 316 -6.79 -11.39 -15.07
CA MET A 316 -7.37 -10.42 -14.16
C MET A 316 -6.78 -9.04 -14.43
N ALA A 317 -7.64 -8.02 -14.36
CA ALA A 317 -7.26 -6.63 -14.18
C ALA A 317 -8.05 -6.06 -13.00
N LEU A 318 -7.35 -5.56 -12.00
CA LEU A 318 -7.90 -4.89 -10.83
C LEU A 318 -7.22 -3.53 -10.70
N SER A 319 -8.01 -2.47 -10.56
CA SER A 319 -7.52 -1.13 -10.31
C SER A 319 -8.36 -0.48 -9.22
N THR A 320 -7.69 0.09 -8.22
CA THR A 320 -8.31 1.00 -7.27
C THR A 320 -7.48 2.27 -7.16
N VAL A 321 -8.12 3.38 -7.50
CA VAL A 321 -7.49 4.70 -7.56
C VAL A 321 -8.37 5.73 -6.87
N PRO A 322 -7.79 6.74 -6.22
CA PRO A 322 -8.55 7.87 -5.69
C PRO A 322 -9.15 8.68 -6.84
N ASP A 323 -10.41 9.09 -6.70
CA ASP A 323 -11.03 10.01 -7.64
C ASP A 323 -10.56 11.44 -7.35
N THR A 324 -9.85 12.05 -8.29
CA THR A 324 -9.27 13.39 -8.14
C THR A 324 -10.20 14.52 -8.58
N ARG A 325 -11.43 14.21 -9.02
CA ARG A 325 -12.40 15.24 -9.41
C ARG A 325 -12.81 16.00 -8.16
N PHE A 326 -12.77 17.32 -8.27
CA PHE A 326 -13.16 18.23 -7.20
C PHE A 326 -14.05 19.35 -7.75
N ASP A 327 -15.20 19.57 -7.13
CA ASP A 327 -16.05 20.75 -7.37
C ASP A 327 -16.54 21.33 -6.04
N ILE A 328 -16.07 22.54 -5.72
CA ILE A 328 -16.42 23.29 -4.51
C ILE A 328 -17.92 23.58 -4.38
N ARG A 329 -18.69 23.53 -5.48
CA ARG A 329 -20.14 23.80 -5.48
C ARG A 329 -20.97 22.54 -5.25
N LYS A 330 -20.33 21.38 -5.19
CA LYS A 330 -20.96 20.07 -5.06
C LYS A 330 -20.66 19.48 -3.70
N GLN A 331 -21.35 18.40 -3.38
CA GLN A 331 -21.19 17.68 -2.13
C GLN A 331 -19.74 17.19 -1.97
N THR A 332 -19.12 17.45 -0.82
CA THR A 332 -17.70 17.13 -0.55
C THR A 332 -17.48 15.72 -0.02
N ALA A 333 -18.53 15.08 0.51
CA ALA A 333 -18.43 13.81 1.23
C ALA A 333 -17.80 12.67 0.42
N PHE A 334 -18.16 12.57 -0.86
CA PHE A 334 -17.72 11.52 -1.76
C PHE A 334 -16.59 11.94 -2.71
N GLN A 335 -16.22 13.23 -2.74
CA GLN A 335 -15.05 13.69 -3.52
C GLN A 335 -13.77 13.15 -2.90
N GLY A 336 -12.87 12.59 -3.72
CA GLY A 336 -11.68 11.91 -3.20
C GLY A 336 -11.92 10.47 -2.75
N MET A 337 -13.12 9.90 -2.95
CA MET A 337 -13.34 8.47 -2.69
C MET A 337 -12.47 7.61 -3.60
N ARG A 338 -12.19 6.38 -3.16
CA ARG A 338 -11.56 5.39 -4.04
C ARG A 338 -12.58 4.72 -4.94
N THR A 339 -12.20 4.60 -6.20
CA THR A 339 -12.91 3.78 -7.18
C THR A 339 -12.34 2.37 -7.18
N LEU A 340 -13.10 1.41 -7.71
CA LEU A 340 -12.64 0.06 -7.95
C LEU A 340 -13.13 -0.39 -9.33
N ASP A 341 -12.21 -0.87 -10.14
CA ASP A 341 -12.44 -1.35 -11.50
C ASP A 341 -11.85 -2.76 -11.59
N TYR A 342 -12.70 -3.77 -11.70
CA TYR A 342 -12.32 -5.19 -11.74
C TYR A 342 -12.86 -5.87 -12.98
N SER A 343 -12.02 -6.65 -13.64
CA SER A 343 -12.41 -7.57 -14.71
C SER A 343 -11.58 -8.85 -14.68
N SER A 344 -12.20 -9.96 -15.09
CA SER A 344 -11.52 -11.26 -15.11
C SER A 344 -12.20 -12.30 -16.01
N ASN A 345 -11.53 -13.45 -16.17
CA ASN A 345 -12.05 -14.61 -16.90
C ASN A 345 -12.86 -15.61 -16.05
N THR A 346 -12.97 -15.41 -14.74
CA THR A 346 -13.78 -16.26 -13.82
C THR A 346 -14.81 -15.40 -13.06
N ASN A 347 -15.65 -16.03 -12.22
CA ASN A 347 -16.78 -15.36 -11.59
C ASN A 347 -17.00 -15.74 -10.11
N ASP A 348 -15.92 -16.12 -9.45
CA ASP A 348 -15.88 -16.75 -8.12
C ASP A 348 -14.67 -16.30 -7.29
N MET A 349 -14.01 -15.20 -7.69
CA MET A 349 -12.91 -14.63 -6.90
C MET A 349 -13.48 -13.93 -5.66
N ASP A 350 -12.88 -14.20 -4.51
CA ASP A 350 -13.16 -13.44 -3.28
C ASP A 350 -12.12 -12.33 -3.10
N LEU A 351 -12.56 -11.17 -2.62
CA LEU A 351 -11.73 -9.99 -2.40
C LEU A 351 -11.94 -9.41 -0.99
N TYR A 352 -10.83 -9.14 -0.32
CA TYR A 352 -10.74 -8.38 0.92
C TYR A 352 -9.77 -7.22 0.67
N LEU A 353 -10.20 -5.99 0.94
CA LEU A 353 -9.37 -4.79 0.90
C LEU A 353 -9.58 -4.02 2.19
N GLU A 354 -8.52 -3.69 2.91
CA GLU A 354 -8.54 -2.82 4.07
C GLU A 354 -7.44 -1.79 3.92
N ALA A 355 -7.72 -0.52 4.16
CA ALA A 355 -6.70 0.53 4.10
C ALA A 355 -7.01 1.61 5.12
N SER A 356 -6.03 1.95 5.94
CA SER A 356 -6.12 3.16 6.73
C SER A 356 -5.95 4.39 5.84
N GLY A 357 -6.80 5.40 6.00
CA GLY A 357 -6.78 6.62 5.20
C GLY A 357 -5.39 7.27 5.16
N ARG A 358 -4.67 7.27 6.28
CA ARG A 358 -3.29 7.78 6.34
C ARG A 358 -2.29 6.95 5.53
N ALA A 359 -2.45 5.63 5.47
CA ALA A 359 -1.55 4.77 4.68
C ALA A 359 -1.62 5.08 3.18
N ILE A 360 -2.76 5.57 2.72
CA ILE A 360 -3.10 5.75 1.29
C ILE A 360 -3.48 7.19 0.90
N GLU A 361 -3.26 8.16 1.79
CA GLU A 361 -3.67 9.57 1.62
C GLU A 361 -5.16 9.75 1.25
N ALA A 362 -6.03 8.99 1.92
CA ALA A 362 -7.48 9.12 1.83
C ALA A 362 -8.08 9.79 3.08
N LYS A 363 -9.27 10.39 2.92
CA LYS A 363 -9.97 11.13 3.99
C LYS A 363 -10.32 10.31 5.22
N GLY A 364 -10.46 8.99 5.08
CA GLY A 364 -10.82 8.09 6.16
C GLY A 364 -10.42 6.66 5.80
N ASP A 365 -10.62 5.76 6.76
CA ASP A 365 -10.29 4.34 6.59
C ASP A 365 -11.36 3.64 5.74
N VAL A 366 -10.94 2.64 4.97
CA VAL A 366 -11.82 1.88 4.06
C VAL A 366 -11.64 0.39 4.30
N LEU A 367 -12.75 -0.34 4.33
CA LEU A 367 -12.81 -1.79 4.30
C LEU A 367 -13.81 -2.21 3.21
N MET A 368 -13.39 -3.13 2.35
CA MET A 368 -14.24 -3.73 1.33
C MET A 368 -14.07 -5.24 1.35
N LEU A 369 -15.19 -5.96 1.33
CA LEU A 369 -15.27 -7.41 1.20
C LEU A 369 -16.17 -7.71 0.01
N ALA A 370 -15.78 -8.63 -0.85
CA ALA A 370 -16.64 -9.18 -1.88
C ALA A 370 -16.47 -10.70 -1.96
N GLU A 371 -17.60 -11.41 -2.02
CA GLU A 371 -17.65 -12.86 -2.22
C GLU A 371 -18.21 -13.15 -3.62
N ASP A 372 -17.58 -14.07 -4.34
CA ASP A 372 -17.91 -14.46 -5.71
C ASP A 372 -18.04 -13.23 -6.65
N LEU A 373 -16.93 -12.51 -6.87
CA LEU A 373 -16.90 -11.38 -7.79
C LEU A 373 -17.17 -11.84 -9.23
N PRO A 374 -18.12 -11.21 -9.94
CA PRO A 374 -18.40 -11.54 -11.34
C PRO A 374 -17.29 -11.03 -12.26
N THR A 375 -17.26 -11.48 -13.52
CA THR A 375 -16.24 -11.13 -14.55
C THR A 375 -16.01 -9.63 -14.77
N ARG A 376 -16.90 -8.78 -14.28
CA ARG A 376 -16.82 -7.31 -14.28
C ARG A 376 -17.51 -6.78 -13.04
N PHE A 377 -16.80 -5.97 -12.25
CA PHE A 377 -17.34 -5.21 -11.12
C PHE A 377 -16.71 -3.82 -11.11
N VAL A 378 -17.53 -2.78 -10.94
CA VAL A 378 -17.11 -1.38 -10.93
C VAL A 378 -17.77 -0.67 -9.75
N LEU A 379 -16.97 0.09 -9.02
CA LEU A 379 -17.37 1.09 -8.04
C LEU A 379 -16.77 2.42 -8.48
N GLU A 380 -17.61 3.38 -8.78
CA GLU A 380 -17.17 4.69 -9.27
C GLU A 380 -18.00 5.83 -8.70
N LEU A 381 -17.47 7.05 -8.86
CA LEU A 381 -18.13 8.28 -8.46
C LEU A 381 -18.98 8.82 -9.63
N THR A 382 -20.25 9.17 -9.38
CA THR A 382 -21.15 9.77 -10.37
C THR A 382 -20.84 11.25 -10.60
N ASP A 383 -21.40 11.84 -11.66
CA ASP A 383 -21.21 13.26 -12.01
C ASP A 383 -21.74 14.26 -10.96
N ASP A 384 -22.67 13.82 -10.11
CA ASP A 384 -23.20 14.59 -9.01
C ASP A 384 -22.53 14.28 -7.67
N PHE A 385 -21.38 13.59 -7.71
CA PHE A 385 -20.60 13.18 -6.54
C PHE A 385 -21.36 12.22 -5.62
N GLY A 386 -22.11 11.28 -6.21
CA GLY A 386 -22.64 10.08 -5.59
C GLY A 386 -21.77 8.85 -5.91
N MET A 387 -22.12 7.69 -5.36
CA MET A 387 -21.41 6.42 -5.60
C MET A 387 -22.26 5.49 -6.45
N ARG A 388 -21.69 4.90 -7.50
CA ARG A 388 -22.34 3.93 -8.36
C ARG A 388 -21.61 2.60 -8.29
N VAL A 389 -22.39 1.54 -8.09
CA VAL A 389 -21.92 0.15 -8.17
C VAL A 389 -22.55 -0.46 -9.41
N GLU A 390 -21.74 -1.14 -10.22
CA GLU A 390 -22.17 -1.90 -11.39
C GLU A 390 -21.44 -3.23 -11.44
N SER A 391 -22.17 -4.30 -11.73
CA SER A 391 -21.58 -5.62 -11.86
C SER A 391 -22.30 -6.46 -12.91
N SER A 392 -21.55 -7.36 -13.52
CA SER A 392 -22.03 -8.21 -14.61
C SER A 392 -22.73 -9.49 -14.13
N GLY A 393 -23.38 -10.19 -15.07
CA GLY A 393 -23.93 -11.52 -14.83
C GLY A 393 -25.08 -11.53 -13.80
N SER A 394 -24.96 -12.35 -12.76
CA SER A 394 -25.90 -12.44 -11.65
C SER A 394 -25.70 -11.38 -10.57
N GLY A 395 -24.68 -10.53 -10.70
CA GLY A 395 -24.25 -9.60 -9.67
C GLY A 395 -23.31 -10.24 -8.65
N VAL A 396 -22.70 -9.40 -7.82
CA VAL A 396 -21.82 -9.86 -6.72
C VAL A 396 -22.65 -10.54 -5.64
N LYS A 397 -22.27 -11.74 -5.22
CA LYS A 397 -23.08 -12.54 -4.29
C LYS A 397 -23.21 -11.88 -2.92
N LYS A 398 -22.09 -11.40 -2.37
CA LYS A 398 -22.08 -10.54 -1.18
C LYS A 398 -21.03 -9.46 -1.35
N VAL A 399 -21.39 -8.23 -1.02
CA VAL A 399 -20.45 -7.12 -0.92
C VAL A 399 -20.66 -6.42 0.41
N TYR A 400 -19.58 -6.06 1.08
CA TYR A 400 -19.61 -5.22 2.26
C TYR A 400 -18.59 -4.11 2.06
N VAL A 401 -19.03 -2.87 2.20
CA VAL A 401 -18.16 -1.70 2.17
C VAL A 401 -18.36 -0.96 3.47
N ARG A 402 -17.26 -0.60 4.13
CA ARG A 402 -17.26 0.24 5.31
C ARG A 402 -16.27 1.37 5.11
N GLN A 403 -16.66 2.57 5.48
CA GLN A 403 -15.79 3.71 5.58
C GLN A 403 -15.90 4.32 6.98
N THR A 404 -14.79 4.67 7.60
CA THR A 404 -14.76 5.24 8.95
C THR A 404 -13.88 6.49 9.03
N ASP A 405 -14.10 7.30 10.06
CA ASP A 405 -13.31 8.50 10.37
C ASP A 405 -13.22 9.51 9.22
N VAL A 406 -14.34 9.77 8.53
CA VAL A 406 -14.38 10.68 7.38
C VAL A 406 -14.77 12.09 7.83
N PRO A 407 -13.88 13.09 7.74
CA PRO A 407 -14.24 14.48 7.96
C PRO A 407 -15.08 14.95 6.76
N ALA A 408 -16.37 15.20 6.98
CA ALA A 408 -17.29 15.64 5.93
C ALA A 408 -17.20 17.16 5.72
N GLN A 409 -17.22 17.91 6.82
CA GLN A 409 -17.12 19.38 6.89
C GLN A 409 -16.67 19.81 8.29
N PRO A 410 -16.26 21.08 8.52
CA PRO A 410 -15.89 21.55 9.84
C PRO A 410 -16.98 21.28 10.90
N GLY A 411 -16.62 20.58 11.97
CA GLY A 411 -17.56 20.21 13.03
C GLY A 411 -18.48 19.03 12.70
N VAL A 412 -18.33 18.36 11.55
CA VAL A 412 -19.03 17.10 11.23
C VAL A 412 -18.05 16.03 10.79
N THR A 413 -18.02 14.94 11.55
CA THR A 413 -17.26 13.74 11.22
C THR A 413 -18.22 12.58 11.04
N ILE A 414 -18.14 11.91 9.90
CA ILE A 414 -18.83 10.64 9.72
C ILE A 414 -17.96 9.59 10.38
N GLU A 415 -18.38 9.11 11.54
CA GLU A 415 -17.68 8.05 12.26
C GLU A 415 -17.66 6.78 11.42
N ARG A 416 -18.81 6.44 10.80
CA ARG A 416 -18.95 5.19 10.08
C ARG A 416 -20.07 5.21 9.05
N VAL A 417 -19.80 4.68 7.87
CA VAL A 417 -20.79 4.28 6.86
C VAL A 417 -20.56 2.82 6.55
N GLU A 418 -21.61 2.00 6.58
CA GLU A 418 -21.56 0.59 6.17
C GLU A 418 -22.62 0.32 5.10
N VAL A 419 -22.24 -0.43 4.07
CA VAL A 419 -23.13 -0.88 3.00
C VAL A 419 -22.96 -2.38 2.85
N VAL A 420 -24.06 -3.13 2.92
CA VAL A 420 -24.10 -4.57 2.69
C VAL A 420 -24.99 -4.83 1.48
N GLY A 421 -24.44 -5.42 0.43
CA GLY A 421 -25.16 -5.88 -0.75
C GLY A 421 -25.21 -7.40 -0.84
N GLN A 422 -26.30 -7.95 -1.38
CA GLN A 422 -26.43 -9.37 -1.73
C GLN A 422 -27.01 -9.53 -3.13
N ASN A 423 -26.37 -10.34 -3.97
CA ASN A 423 -26.69 -10.52 -5.39
C ASN A 423 -26.86 -9.17 -6.13
N LEU A 424 -26.00 -8.20 -5.80
CA LEU A 424 -26.16 -6.81 -6.22
C LEU A 424 -25.64 -6.63 -7.64
N LYS A 425 -26.51 -6.32 -8.60
CA LYS A 425 -26.09 -5.99 -9.99
C LYS A 425 -25.76 -4.53 -10.19
N GLY A 426 -26.50 -3.64 -9.55
CA GLY A 426 -26.20 -2.22 -9.60
C GLY A 426 -27.04 -1.44 -8.61
N ALA A 427 -26.47 -0.34 -8.13
CA ALA A 427 -27.13 0.64 -7.28
C ALA A 427 -26.37 1.97 -7.38
N THR A 428 -27.10 3.07 -7.30
CA THR A 428 -26.54 4.42 -7.23
C THR A 428 -26.91 5.05 -5.88
N ILE A 429 -25.96 5.75 -5.27
CA ILE A 429 -26.10 6.42 -3.98
C ILE A 429 -25.79 7.90 -4.19
N HIS A 430 -26.78 8.77 -4.02
CA HIS A 430 -26.64 10.21 -4.05
C HIS A 430 -26.58 10.80 -2.64
N LEU A 431 -25.84 11.89 -2.45
CA LEU A 431 -25.82 12.62 -1.19
C LEU A 431 -26.19 14.10 -1.39
N TYR A 432 -27.27 14.54 -0.75
CA TYR A 432 -27.76 15.91 -0.81
C TYR A 432 -27.58 16.63 0.53
N THR A 433 -27.22 17.91 0.51
CA THR A 433 -27.19 18.76 1.71
C THR A 433 -28.45 19.64 1.74
N LEU A 434 -29.19 19.62 2.86
CA LEU A 434 -30.32 20.54 3.08
C LEU A 434 -29.86 21.90 3.63
N PRO A 435 -30.73 22.94 3.59
CA PRO A 435 -30.51 24.17 4.35
C PRO A 435 -30.35 23.84 5.84
N GLY A 436 -29.19 24.18 6.42
CA GLY A 436 -28.80 23.76 7.78
C GLY A 436 -27.68 22.70 7.82
N GLU A 437 -27.07 22.38 6.67
CA GLU A 437 -25.86 21.55 6.55
C GLU A 437 -26.01 20.06 6.93
N TYR A 438 -27.24 19.53 6.96
CA TYR A 438 -27.50 18.11 7.22
C TYR A 438 -27.39 17.25 5.95
N PRO A 439 -26.67 16.10 5.98
CA PRO A 439 -26.59 15.18 4.84
C PRO A 439 -27.84 14.29 4.73
N ILE A 440 -28.33 14.16 3.50
CA ILE A 440 -29.36 13.20 3.08
C ILE A 440 -28.72 12.21 2.11
N ILE A 441 -28.79 10.92 2.43
CA ILE A 441 -28.36 9.83 1.54
C ILE A 441 -29.58 9.32 0.79
N VAL A 442 -29.52 9.29 -0.54
CA VAL A 442 -30.56 8.75 -1.42
C VAL A 442 -29.98 7.57 -2.17
N ILE A 443 -30.68 6.44 -2.22
CA ILE A 443 -30.25 5.26 -2.96
C ILE A 443 -31.28 4.99 -4.05
N ASP A 444 -30.86 4.94 -5.30
CA ASP A 444 -31.68 4.69 -6.49
C ASP A 444 -31.00 3.76 -7.50
N ASP A 445 -31.66 3.53 -8.64
CA ASP A 445 -31.21 2.66 -9.74
C ASP A 445 -30.81 1.24 -9.33
N ILE A 446 -31.47 0.71 -8.29
CA ILE A 446 -31.25 -0.66 -7.83
C ILE A 446 -31.79 -1.61 -8.91
N THR A 447 -30.87 -2.20 -9.67
CA THR A 447 -31.23 -3.03 -10.83
C THR A 447 -31.64 -4.45 -10.40
N ASP A 448 -30.94 -5.02 -9.41
CA ASP A 448 -31.21 -6.36 -8.86
C ASP A 448 -30.44 -6.55 -7.54
N GLY A 449 -30.94 -7.45 -6.68
CA GLY A 449 -30.34 -7.76 -5.38
C GLY A 449 -30.98 -7.06 -4.18
N ARG A 450 -30.28 -7.14 -3.03
CA ARG A 450 -30.65 -6.51 -1.76
C ARG A 450 -29.54 -5.61 -1.29
N LEU A 451 -29.87 -4.42 -0.80
CA LEU A 451 -28.91 -3.50 -0.20
C LEU A 451 -29.39 -3.00 1.17
N VAL A 452 -28.48 -2.95 2.13
CA VAL A 452 -28.66 -2.40 3.47
C VAL A 452 -27.55 -1.38 3.69
N ALA A 453 -27.88 -0.19 4.18
CA ALA A 453 -26.91 0.85 4.44
C ALA A 453 -27.12 1.46 5.83
N THR A 454 -26.04 1.74 6.54
CA THR A 454 -26.06 2.38 7.85
C THR A 454 -25.05 3.52 7.86
N ALA A 455 -25.35 4.58 8.61
CA ALA A 455 -24.46 5.71 8.77
C ALA A 455 -24.53 6.26 10.19
N GLU A 456 -23.38 6.65 10.72
CA GLU A 456 -23.16 7.20 12.05
C GLU A 456 -22.25 8.42 11.93
N ALA A 457 -22.68 9.54 12.50
CA ALA A 457 -21.97 10.80 12.39
C ALA A 457 -21.98 11.57 13.72
N TYR A 458 -20.88 12.24 14.01
CA TYR A 458 -20.73 13.20 15.08
C TYR A 458 -20.82 14.62 14.55
N VAL A 459 -21.50 15.46 15.33
CA VAL A 459 -21.71 16.87 15.05
C VAL A 459 -21.30 17.69 16.26
N GLN A 460 -20.50 18.72 16.05
CA GLN A 460 -20.13 19.75 17.02
C GLN A 460 -20.91 21.03 16.71
N PRO A 461 -22.07 21.27 17.34
CA PRO A 461 -22.94 22.39 16.99
C PRO A 461 -22.27 23.76 17.19
N GLY A 462 -21.35 23.89 18.15
CA GLY A 462 -20.60 25.13 18.38
C GLY A 462 -19.63 25.48 17.25
N VAL A 463 -19.21 24.50 16.44
CA VAL A 463 -18.34 24.67 15.26
C VAL A 463 -19.16 24.93 14.01
N ILE A 464 -20.27 24.22 13.82
CA ILE A 464 -21.19 24.38 12.68
C ILE A 464 -21.94 25.71 12.76
N GLU A 465 -22.43 26.05 13.95
CA GLU A 465 -23.16 27.28 14.21
C GLU A 465 -22.43 28.10 15.27
N PRO A 466 -21.52 29.02 14.86
CA PRO A 466 -20.67 29.75 15.80
C PRO A 466 -21.43 30.56 16.87
N TRP A 467 -22.71 30.88 16.62
CA TRP A 467 -23.57 31.56 17.58
C TRP A 467 -24.07 30.66 18.72
N LEU A 468 -24.02 29.32 18.56
CA LEU A 468 -24.27 28.33 19.61
C LEU A 468 -23.04 28.04 20.48
N ASN A 469 -21.83 28.39 20.02
CA ASN A 469 -20.56 28.20 20.75
C ASN A 469 -20.59 28.75 22.21
N PRO A 470 -21.16 29.93 22.52
CA PRO A 470 -21.23 30.42 23.90
C PRO A 470 -22.11 29.59 24.83
N ILE A 471 -22.99 28.75 24.28
CA ILE A 471 -23.98 27.96 25.01
C ILE A 471 -23.57 26.47 25.06
N LEU A 472 -23.04 25.96 23.95
CA LEU A 472 -22.72 24.55 23.77
C LEU A 472 -21.21 24.26 23.77
N GLY A 473 -20.32 25.26 23.60
CA GLY A 473 -18.87 25.06 23.61
C GLY A 473 -18.42 23.93 22.68
N ASP A 474 -17.58 23.04 23.21
CA ASP A 474 -17.06 21.83 22.54
C ASP A 474 -18.00 20.63 22.66
N PHE A 475 -19.31 20.84 22.88
CA PHE A 475 -20.28 19.75 23.00
C PHE A 475 -20.42 18.97 21.70
N GLU A 476 -20.35 17.64 21.79
CA GLU A 476 -20.48 16.71 20.67
C GLU A 476 -21.83 16.00 20.72
N MET A 477 -22.46 15.86 19.56
CA MET A 477 -23.75 15.20 19.38
C MET A 477 -23.64 14.05 18.39
N GLU A 478 -24.11 12.87 18.79
CA GLU A 478 -24.13 11.67 17.97
C GLU A 478 -25.46 11.55 17.20
N GLY A 479 -25.37 11.29 15.90
CA GLY A 479 -26.51 10.97 15.04
C GLY A 479 -26.32 9.63 14.36
N ARG A 480 -27.31 8.73 14.48
CA ARG A 480 -27.33 7.42 13.79
C ARG A 480 -28.51 7.35 12.83
N ALA A 481 -28.28 6.84 11.63
CA ALA A 481 -29.32 6.52 10.67
C ALA A 481 -29.10 5.13 10.07
N VAL A 482 -30.21 4.42 9.83
CA VAL A 482 -30.21 3.03 9.35
C VAL A 482 -31.25 2.90 8.24
N LEU A 483 -30.84 2.38 7.08
CA LEU A 483 -31.72 1.96 5.98
C LEU A 483 -31.76 0.44 5.98
N LEU A 484 -32.93 -0.13 6.27
CA LEU A 484 -33.15 -1.57 6.20
C LEU A 484 -33.96 -1.90 4.95
N ASP A 485 -33.36 -2.75 4.11
CA ASP A 485 -34.05 -3.57 3.12
C ASP A 485 -34.61 -2.85 1.89
N ALA A 486 -33.72 -2.29 1.07
CA ALA A 486 -34.07 -1.92 -0.30
C ALA A 486 -34.13 -3.19 -1.17
N GLN A 487 -35.33 -3.69 -1.47
CA GLN A 487 -35.58 -4.84 -2.36
C GLN A 487 -36.40 -4.43 -3.57
N PHE A 488 -36.09 -5.03 -4.72
CA PHE A 488 -36.91 -4.94 -5.94
C PHE A 488 -38.32 -5.49 -5.68
N THR A 489 -39.31 -4.61 -5.51
CA THR A 489 -40.71 -4.99 -5.20
C THR A 489 -41.73 -4.21 -6.03
N GLY A 490 -41.66 -4.33 -7.37
CA GLY A 490 -42.77 -4.01 -8.29
C GLY A 490 -42.99 -2.53 -8.64
N ILE A 491 -44.06 -2.27 -9.40
CA ILE A 491 -44.33 -1.07 -10.23
C ILE A 491 -44.55 0.25 -9.44
N VAL A 492 -44.56 0.21 -8.10
CA VAL A 492 -44.78 1.39 -7.27
C VAL A 492 -43.59 1.55 -6.32
N PRO A 493 -42.88 2.70 -6.32
CA PRO A 493 -41.81 2.94 -5.37
C PRO A 493 -42.39 2.99 -3.95
N THR A 494 -42.19 1.93 -3.16
CA THR A 494 -42.68 1.85 -1.79
C THR A 494 -41.60 1.38 -0.83
N ALA A 495 -40.68 2.27 -0.45
CA ALA A 495 -40.02 2.27 0.86
C ALA A 495 -39.18 3.54 1.07
N SER A 496 -39.69 4.48 1.88
CA SER A 496 -38.86 5.51 2.53
C SER A 496 -38.80 5.16 4.01
N SER A 497 -37.68 4.62 4.50
CA SER A 497 -37.48 4.40 5.93
C SER A 497 -36.65 5.54 6.53
N VAL A 498 -37.29 6.38 7.35
CA VAL A 498 -36.61 7.36 8.21
C VAL A 498 -36.46 6.72 9.59
N GLY A 499 -35.28 6.22 9.91
CA GLY A 499 -34.96 5.69 11.24
C GLY A 499 -34.25 6.74 12.08
N VAL A 500 -34.95 7.35 13.04
CA VAL A 500 -34.34 8.18 14.09
C VAL A 500 -34.27 7.34 15.37
N ASN A 501 -33.05 7.07 15.83
CA ASN A 501 -32.75 6.42 17.12
C ASN A 501 -33.48 5.08 17.38
N GLY A 502 -33.33 4.10 16.47
CA GLY A 502 -33.73 2.71 16.75
C GLY A 502 -35.24 2.41 16.80
N ILE A 503 -36.11 3.36 16.44
CA ILE A 503 -37.53 3.10 16.17
C ILE A 503 -37.73 3.04 14.66
N VAL A 504 -37.88 1.83 14.12
CA VAL A 504 -38.22 1.59 12.72
C VAL A 504 -39.69 1.17 12.65
N THR A 505 -40.47 1.84 11.81
CA THR A 505 -41.83 1.39 11.48
C THR A 505 -41.72 0.31 10.42
N ASP A 506 -42.04 -0.92 10.82
CA ASP A 506 -42.25 -2.05 9.92
C ASP A 506 -43.46 -1.75 9.02
N LEU A 507 -43.26 -1.68 7.70
CA LEU A 507 -44.35 -1.64 6.74
C LEU A 507 -44.09 -2.64 5.63
N SER A 508 -44.36 -3.91 5.92
CA SER A 508 -44.79 -4.88 4.93
C SER A 508 -46.25 -4.58 4.53
N LEU A 509 -46.50 -4.00 3.36
CA LEU A 509 -47.85 -4.02 2.78
C LEU A 509 -47.86 -4.02 1.23
N VAL A 510 -47.92 -5.23 0.70
CA VAL A 510 -48.73 -5.68 -0.47
C VAL A 510 -48.38 -5.17 -1.88
N GLY A 511 -48.17 -6.12 -2.80
CA GLY A 511 -48.88 -6.13 -4.09
C GLY A 511 -48.07 -6.48 -5.35
N SER A 512 -48.20 -7.72 -5.81
CA SER A 512 -47.68 -8.28 -7.06
C SER A 512 -48.11 -7.56 -8.35
N LEU A 513 -47.24 -7.47 -9.37
CA LEU A 513 -47.40 -8.01 -10.74
C LEU A 513 -46.51 -7.30 -11.79
N THR A 514 -46.17 -8.07 -12.83
CA THR A 514 -45.58 -7.75 -14.15
C THR A 514 -44.10 -7.38 -14.24
N GLY A 515 -43.37 -8.12 -15.09
CA GLY A 515 -41.94 -8.02 -15.31
C GLY A 515 -41.54 -6.98 -16.35
N GLU A 516 -41.43 -5.73 -15.90
CA GLU A 516 -40.59 -4.70 -16.51
C GLU A 516 -39.61 -4.18 -15.47
N PHE A 517 -38.44 -3.71 -15.90
CA PHE A 517 -37.42 -3.10 -15.03
C PHE A 517 -37.99 -1.81 -14.42
N VAL A 518 -38.02 -1.71 -13.08
CA VAL A 518 -38.52 -0.52 -12.36
C VAL A 518 -37.50 -0.06 -11.32
N GLU A 519 -37.14 1.22 -11.37
CA GLU A 519 -36.22 1.88 -10.44
C GLU A 519 -36.89 2.09 -9.06
N THR A 520 -36.18 1.78 -7.98
CA THR A 520 -36.65 2.03 -6.60
C THR A 520 -35.77 3.09 -5.93
N ARG A 521 -36.38 4.07 -5.24
CA ARG A 521 -35.68 5.19 -4.59
C ARG A 521 -35.91 5.20 -3.08
N HIS A 522 -34.84 5.29 -2.30
CA HIS A 522 -34.83 5.31 -0.84
C HIS A 522 -34.15 6.58 -0.33
N VAL A 523 -34.60 7.14 0.82
CA VAL A 523 -34.06 8.39 1.39
C VAL A 523 -33.75 8.20 2.88
N MET A 524 -32.53 8.53 3.29
CA MET A 524 -32.05 8.53 4.67
C MET A 524 -31.61 9.95 5.06
N VAL A 525 -32.01 10.41 6.24
CA VAL A 525 -31.64 11.72 6.79
C VAL A 525 -30.93 11.52 8.12
N ILE A 526 -29.76 12.12 8.29
CA ILE A 526 -29.01 12.12 9.56
C ILE A 526 -29.22 13.49 10.21
N ASP A 527 -30.11 13.59 11.21
CA ASP A 527 -30.39 14.85 11.94
C ASP A 527 -30.18 14.68 13.46
N PRO A 528 -29.02 15.10 14.00
CA PRO A 528 -28.73 15.01 15.43
C PRO A 528 -29.48 16.06 16.27
N ILE A 529 -29.91 17.20 15.71
CA ILE A 529 -30.53 18.28 16.50
C ILE A 529 -32.00 17.95 16.81
N SER A 530 -32.78 17.52 15.81
CA SER A 530 -34.15 17.06 16.09
C SER A 530 -34.14 15.79 16.94
N SER A 531 -33.13 14.92 16.78
CA SER A 531 -32.91 13.75 17.62
C SER A 531 -32.64 14.11 19.09
N ALA A 532 -31.86 15.16 19.36
CA ALA A 532 -31.61 15.61 20.73
C ALA A 532 -32.78 16.40 21.33
N LEU A 533 -33.53 17.16 20.53
CA LEU A 533 -34.79 17.76 20.97
C LEU A 533 -35.82 16.67 21.31
N ALA A 534 -35.95 15.64 20.48
CA ALA A 534 -36.83 14.50 20.74
C ALA A 534 -36.38 13.67 21.96
N SER A 535 -35.07 13.42 22.10
CA SER A 535 -34.50 12.69 23.25
C SER A 535 -34.61 13.50 24.54
N GLY A 536 -34.38 14.82 24.49
CA GLY A 536 -34.58 15.73 25.62
C GLY A 536 -36.04 15.87 26.02
N LEU A 537 -36.97 15.96 25.05
CA LEU A 537 -38.41 15.94 25.32
C LEU A 537 -38.86 14.58 25.90
N ALA A 538 -38.33 13.47 25.40
CA ALA A 538 -38.60 12.13 25.95
C ALA A 538 -38.05 11.96 27.37
N MET A 539 -36.92 12.59 27.71
CA MET A 539 -36.39 12.60 29.09
C MET A 539 -37.22 13.45 30.06
N ILE A 540 -37.92 14.47 29.54
CA ILE A 540 -38.76 15.38 30.34
C ILE A 540 -40.20 14.85 30.49
N PHE A 541 -40.71 14.12 29.49
CA PHE A 541 -42.11 13.67 29.43
C PHE A 541 -42.30 12.14 29.49
N GLY A 542 -41.21 11.35 29.56
CA GLY A 542 -41.21 9.88 29.64
C GLY A 542 -41.05 9.35 31.06
#